data_AF-A0A3M1C2W1-F1
#
_entry.id   AF-A0A3M1C2W1-F1
#
_cell.length_a   1.000
_cell.length_b   1.000
_cell.length_c   1.000
_cell.angle_alpha   90.00
_cell.angle_beta   90.00
_cell.angle_gamma   90.00
#
_symmetry.space_group_name_H-M   'P 1'
#
loop_
_entity.id
_entity.type
_entity.pdbx_description
1 polymer ?
#
loop_
_entity_poly.entity_id
_entity_poly.type
_entity_poly.pdbx_seq_one_letter_code
_entity_poly.pdbx_strand_id
1 'polypeptide(L)'
;VRDITIYPDHQNKNIYYYVPQAMTLTQDANGIPYISYMEYHQSFWEPRALLQMTLTATYNTDLLKEAQKRIKKRRPKAKFIPIMPLQSRMYFGNVLDDLIIQQLCDRPAGTFGTEVACAITLNEKGQKILRNSLRKRVSMVLNFEYTVKGCFKTFTSSCKPVTINYGVAARIGGQYLKDFPFLFVDEKGKPIPLKKNSRNEWDEDWAYDD
;
A
#
# COMPACT_ATOMS: atom_id res chain seq x y z
N VAL A 1 16.26 -5.65 -6.93
CA VAL A 1 15.13 -5.24 -7.79
C VAL A 1 14.17 -6.40 -8.00
N ARG A 2 12.96 -6.33 -7.43
CA ARG A 2 11.96 -7.42 -7.51
C ARG A 2 11.36 -7.51 -8.91
N ASP A 3 11.55 -8.64 -9.57
CA ASP A 3 11.03 -8.97 -10.90
C ASP A 3 9.50 -8.81 -11.01
N ILE A 4 9.03 -8.27 -12.14
CA ILE A 4 7.59 -8.31 -12.47
C ILE A 4 7.16 -9.74 -12.74
N THR A 5 6.14 -10.21 -12.03
CA THR A 5 5.62 -11.57 -12.22
C THR A 5 4.54 -11.55 -13.31
N ILE A 6 4.81 -12.26 -14.41
CA ILE A 6 3.91 -12.38 -15.57
C ILE A 6 3.54 -13.85 -15.79
N TYR A 7 2.25 -14.13 -15.87
CA TYR A 7 1.67 -15.45 -16.09
C TYR A 7 1.07 -15.55 -17.50
N PRO A 8 1.46 -16.50 -18.35
CA PRO A 8 0.76 -16.73 -19.62
C PRO A 8 -0.64 -17.30 -19.35
N ASP A 9 -1.62 -16.93 -20.18
CA ASP A 9 -2.94 -17.57 -20.12
C ASP A 9 -2.88 -19.02 -20.61
N HIS A 10 -3.63 -19.87 -19.93
CA HIS A 10 -3.67 -21.30 -20.19
C HIS A 10 -4.46 -21.70 -21.44
N GLN A 11 -5.41 -20.86 -21.89
CA GLN A 11 -6.26 -21.12 -23.06
C GLN A 11 -5.82 -20.31 -24.29
N ASN A 12 -5.35 -19.08 -24.09
CA ASN A 12 -4.97 -18.13 -25.12
C ASN A 12 -3.50 -17.76 -25.01
N LYS A 13 -2.68 -18.34 -25.90
CA LYS A 13 -1.23 -18.10 -25.99
C LYS A 13 -0.79 -16.64 -26.20
N ASN A 14 -1.73 -15.74 -26.49
CA ASN A 14 -1.47 -14.31 -26.66
C ASN A 14 -1.88 -13.48 -25.44
N ILE A 15 -2.49 -14.05 -24.41
CA ILE A 15 -2.86 -13.32 -23.20
C ILE A 15 -1.81 -13.58 -22.13
N TYR A 16 -1.38 -12.51 -21.47
CA TYR A 16 -0.43 -12.53 -20.36
C TYR A 16 -1.01 -11.72 -19.22
N TYR A 17 -1.00 -12.30 -18.03
CA TYR A 17 -1.47 -11.69 -16.81
C TYR A 17 -0.30 -11.18 -15.97
N TYR A 18 -0.48 -10.08 -15.24
CA TYR A 18 0.55 -9.56 -14.34
C TYR A 18 -0.05 -9.10 -13.01
N VAL A 19 0.72 -9.19 -11.93
CA VAL A 19 0.28 -8.88 -10.56
C VAL A 19 0.89 -7.56 -10.06
N PRO A 20 0.21 -6.83 -9.17
CA PRO A 20 0.78 -5.63 -8.55
C PRO A 20 1.95 -5.99 -7.63
N GLN A 21 2.95 -5.11 -7.56
CA GLN A 21 4.17 -5.33 -6.76
C GLN A 21 4.28 -4.40 -5.56
N ALA A 22 3.49 -3.32 -5.54
CA ALA A 22 3.46 -2.33 -4.47
C ALA A 22 2.06 -1.75 -4.31
N MET A 23 1.85 -1.06 -3.20
CA MET A 23 0.68 -0.21 -2.95
C MET A 23 1.17 1.21 -2.72
N THR A 24 0.50 2.19 -3.30
CA THR A 24 0.82 3.61 -3.13
C THR A 24 -0.40 4.39 -2.70
N LEU A 25 -0.21 5.54 -2.05
CA LEU A 25 -1.29 6.48 -1.78
C LEU A 25 -1.84 7.01 -3.11
N THR A 26 -3.17 6.97 -3.25
CA THR A 26 -3.86 7.70 -4.32
C THR A 26 -3.63 9.19 -4.12
N GLN A 27 -3.49 9.93 -5.21
CA GLN A 27 -3.32 11.39 -5.20
C GLN A 27 -4.44 12.07 -5.99
N ASP A 28 -4.79 13.29 -5.58
CA ASP A 28 -5.68 14.15 -6.36
C ASP A 28 -4.98 14.76 -7.59
N ALA A 29 -5.72 15.56 -8.37
CA ALA A 29 -5.19 16.21 -9.57
C ALA A 29 -4.04 17.20 -9.29
N ASN A 30 -3.86 17.63 -8.04
CA ASN A 30 -2.80 18.54 -7.59
C ASN A 30 -1.62 17.78 -6.96
N GLY A 31 -1.65 16.44 -6.94
CA GLY A 31 -0.62 15.61 -6.31
C GLY A 31 -0.75 15.48 -4.79
N ILE A 32 -1.84 15.97 -4.18
CA ILE A 32 -2.09 15.83 -2.75
C ILE A 32 -2.51 14.37 -2.48
N PRO A 33 -1.81 13.66 -1.58
CA PRO A 33 -2.16 12.28 -1.25
C PRO A 33 -3.49 12.23 -0.48
N TYR A 34 -4.33 11.25 -0.80
CA TYR A 34 -5.49 10.89 0.02
C TYR A 34 -5.03 10.16 1.27
N ILE A 35 -4.58 10.94 2.24
CA ILE A 35 -4.25 10.52 3.58
C ILE A 35 -4.63 11.62 4.56
N SER A 36 -5.13 11.24 5.73
CA SER A 36 -5.31 12.16 6.84
C SER A 36 -5.03 11.46 8.16
N TYR A 37 -4.48 12.23 9.10
CA TYR A 37 -4.37 11.86 10.50
C TYR A 37 -5.02 12.96 11.34
N MET A 38 -5.95 12.58 12.20
CA MET A 38 -6.65 13.50 13.09
C MET A 38 -6.76 12.91 14.49
N GLU A 39 -6.43 13.73 15.48
CA GLU A 39 -6.61 13.39 16.89
C GLU A 39 -7.95 13.90 17.37
N TYR A 40 -8.60 13.15 18.25
CA TYR A 40 -9.91 13.52 18.79
C TYR A 40 -10.14 12.88 20.16
N HIS A 41 -11.23 13.28 20.80
CA HIS A 41 -11.69 12.70 22.06
C HIS A 41 -13.03 11.99 21.80
N GLN A 42 -13.11 10.69 22.07
CA GLN A 42 -14.38 9.95 21.96
C GLN A 42 -15.32 10.32 23.13
N SER A 43 -14.72 10.48 24.31
CA SER A 43 -15.29 11.08 25.51
C SER A 43 -14.23 12.05 26.07
N PHE A 44 -14.59 12.92 27.01
CA PHE A 44 -13.67 13.97 27.52
C PHE A 44 -12.30 13.42 28.00
N TRP A 45 -12.22 12.14 28.38
CA TRP A 45 -11.01 11.50 28.89
C TRP A 45 -10.45 10.40 27.99
N GLU A 46 -11.01 10.19 26.80
CA GLU A 46 -10.59 9.12 25.89
C GLU A 46 -10.00 9.71 24.61
N PRO A 47 -8.69 10.04 24.63
CA PRO A 47 -8.01 10.51 23.45
C PRO A 47 -7.81 9.36 22.45
N ARG A 48 -8.03 9.66 21.18
CA ARG A 48 -8.00 8.75 20.05
C ARG A 48 -7.30 9.42 18.87
N ALA A 49 -6.94 8.62 17.88
CA ALA A 49 -6.58 9.12 16.57
C ALA A 49 -7.26 8.33 15.47
N LEU A 50 -7.56 8.99 14.37
CA LEU A 50 -8.03 8.38 13.14
C LEU A 50 -6.99 8.61 12.05
N LEU A 51 -6.53 7.53 11.45
CA LEU A 51 -5.72 7.54 10.24
C LEU A 51 -6.58 7.05 9.08
N GLN A 52 -6.86 7.91 8.11
CA GLN A 52 -7.58 7.55 6.90
C GLN A 52 -6.64 7.63 5.71
N MET A 53 -6.79 6.74 4.75
CA MET A 53 -6.02 6.77 3.52
C MET A 53 -6.73 6.05 2.39
N THR A 54 -6.37 6.40 1.16
CA THR A 54 -6.79 5.69 -0.03
C THR A 54 -5.56 5.15 -0.75
N LEU A 55 -5.56 3.86 -1.03
CA LEU A 55 -4.42 3.16 -1.60
C LEU A 55 -4.77 2.54 -2.95
N THR A 56 -3.81 2.56 -3.86
CA THR A 56 -3.93 1.94 -5.19
C THR A 56 -2.78 0.97 -5.41
N ALA A 57 -3.13 -0.19 -5.97
CA ALA A 57 -2.15 -1.19 -6.37
C ALA A 57 -1.35 -0.69 -7.57
N THR A 58 -0.02 -0.76 -7.49
CA THR A 58 0.89 -0.31 -8.53
C THR A 58 1.90 -1.38 -8.93
N TYR A 59 2.53 -1.16 -10.07
CA TYR A 59 3.56 -2.01 -10.67
C TYR A 59 4.71 -1.13 -11.12
N ASN A 60 5.91 -1.70 -11.15
CA ASN A 60 7.03 -1.02 -11.76
C ASN A 60 6.77 -0.91 -13.28
N THR A 61 6.46 0.30 -13.74
CA THR A 61 6.04 0.58 -15.11
C THR A 61 7.15 0.32 -16.12
N ASP A 62 8.40 0.59 -15.74
CA ASP A 62 9.57 0.39 -16.60
C ASP A 62 9.88 -1.10 -16.78
N LEU A 63 9.88 -1.87 -15.67
CA LEU A 63 10.02 -3.33 -15.73
C LEU A 63 8.88 -3.97 -16.53
N LEU A 64 7.64 -3.48 -16.37
CA LEU A 64 6.50 -3.96 -17.16
C LEU A 64 6.71 -3.69 -18.65
N LYS A 65 7.11 -2.46 -19.04
CA LYS A 65 7.38 -2.12 -20.44
C LYS A 65 8.48 -2.97 -21.04
N GLU A 66 9.56 -3.21 -20.30
CA GLU A 66 10.66 -4.07 -20.74
C GLU A 66 10.18 -5.52 -20.96
N ALA A 67 9.47 -6.08 -19.99
CA ALA A 67 8.92 -7.43 -20.09
C ALA A 67 7.93 -7.56 -21.26
N GLN A 68 7.07 -6.56 -21.46
CA GLN A 68 6.16 -6.47 -22.60
C GLN A 68 6.91 -6.45 -23.94
N LYS A 69 7.97 -5.64 -24.06
CA LYS A 69 8.79 -5.56 -25.27
C LYS A 69 9.44 -6.91 -25.59
N ARG A 70 10.01 -7.58 -24.58
CA ARG A 70 10.64 -8.90 -24.72
C ARG A 70 9.66 -9.97 -25.18
N ILE A 71 8.46 -10.02 -24.60
CA ILE A 71 7.41 -10.97 -24.97
C ILE A 71 6.86 -10.66 -26.36
N LYS A 72 6.57 -9.40 -26.66
CA LYS A 72 6.05 -8.97 -27.98
C LYS A 72 7.01 -9.26 -29.13
N LYS A 73 8.33 -9.26 -28.90
CA LYS A 73 9.33 -9.68 -29.89
C LYS A 73 9.10 -11.11 -30.38
N ARG A 74 8.63 -12.01 -29.51
CA ARG A 74 8.32 -13.42 -29.84
C ARG A 74 6.83 -13.65 -30.14
N ARG A 75 5.96 -12.80 -29.61
CA ARG A 75 4.50 -12.88 -29.70
C ARG A 75 3.91 -11.49 -30.02
N PRO A 76 3.93 -11.04 -31.28
CA PRO A 76 3.51 -9.67 -31.64
C PRO A 76 2.06 -9.34 -31.25
N LYS A 77 1.19 -10.35 -31.19
CA LYS A 77 -0.23 -10.22 -30.80
C LYS A 77 -0.46 -10.29 -29.28
N ALA A 78 0.61 -10.31 -28.46
CA ALA A 78 0.50 -10.42 -27.02
C ALA A 78 -0.26 -9.24 -26.40
N LYS A 79 -1.29 -9.56 -25.61
CA LYS A 79 -2.09 -8.67 -24.77
C LYS A 79 -1.72 -8.89 -23.31
N PHE A 80 -1.68 -7.81 -22.53
CA PHE A 80 -1.30 -7.82 -21.13
C PHE A 80 -2.48 -7.36 -20.30
N ILE A 81 -2.85 -8.15 -19.28
CA ILE A 81 -4.02 -7.92 -18.45
C ILE A 81 -3.60 -7.96 -16.97
N PRO A 82 -3.90 -6.94 -16.18
CA PRO A 82 -3.62 -6.99 -14.75
C PRO A 82 -4.52 -8.02 -14.04
N ILE A 83 -3.96 -8.80 -13.13
CA ILE A 83 -4.72 -9.70 -12.26
C ILE A 83 -5.37 -8.90 -11.15
N MET A 84 -6.65 -9.16 -10.94
CA MET A 84 -7.42 -8.59 -9.84
C MET A 84 -7.27 -9.46 -8.59
N PRO A 85 -6.98 -8.86 -7.42
CA PRO A 85 -7.03 -9.56 -6.16
C PRO A 85 -8.43 -10.10 -5.85
N LEU A 86 -8.51 -11.32 -5.35
CA LEU A 86 -9.76 -11.91 -4.85
C LEU A 86 -10.12 -11.45 -3.45
N GLN A 87 -9.08 -11.24 -2.64
CA GLN A 87 -9.17 -10.64 -1.33
C GLN A 87 -7.88 -9.89 -1.09
N SER A 88 -7.97 -8.81 -0.34
CA SER A 88 -6.83 -8.12 0.23
C SER A 88 -7.08 -7.87 1.71
N ARG A 89 -6.06 -8.07 2.53
CA ARG A 89 -6.06 -7.71 3.93
C ARG A 89 -4.86 -6.82 4.26
N MET A 90 -5.06 -5.87 5.16
CA MET A 90 -3.93 -5.14 5.72
C MET A 90 -3.42 -5.89 6.95
N TYR A 91 -2.10 -6.06 7.03
CA TYR A 91 -1.43 -6.71 8.15
C TYR A 91 -0.53 -5.72 8.87
N PHE A 92 -0.85 -5.45 10.14
CA PHE A 92 -0.11 -4.51 10.98
C PHE A 92 0.96 -5.20 11.86
N GLY A 93 1.04 -6.53 11.84
CA GLY A 93 1.88 -7.27 12.78
C GLY A 93 1.30 -7.28 14.19
N ASN A 94 1.59 -8.33 14.95
CA ASN A 94 1.01 -8.55 16.29
C ASN A 94 1.28 -7.42 17.30
N VAL A 95 2.29 -6.58 17.03
CA VAL A 95 2.69 -5.48 17.93
C VAL A 95 1.76 -4.27 17.83
N LEU A 96 1.07 -4.10 16.69
CA LEU A 96 0.18 -2.96 16.45
C LEU A 96 -1.28 -3.26 16.82
N ASP A 97 -1.65 -4.53 17.04
CA ASP A 97 -3.01 -4.92 17.43
C ASP A 97 -3.44 -4.23 18.74
N ASP A 98 -2.52 -4.12 19.71
CA ASP A 98 -2.76 -3.42 20.98
C ASP A 98 -2.90 -1.89 20.84
N LEU A 99 -2.61 -1.33 19.67
CA LEU A 99 -2.69 0.12 19.39
C LEU A 99 -3.95 0.48 18.61
N ILE A 100 -4.57 -0.50 17.94
CA ILE A 100 -5.67 -0.34 17.01
C ILE A 100 -6.97 -0.78 17.69
N ILE A 101 -7.97 0.09 17.67
CA ILE A 101 -9.32 -0.21 18.16
C ILE A 101 -10.16 -0.82 17.04
N GLN A 102 -10.01 -0.24 15.85
CA GLN A 102 -10.80 -0.59 14.69
C GLN A 102 -9.96 -0.38 13.43
N GLN A 103 -10.09 -1.31 12.50
CA GLN A 103 -9.53 -1.20 11.16
C GLN A 103 -10.61 -1.49 10.13
N LEU A 104 -10.67 -0.68 9.09
CA LEU A 104 -11.55 -0.83 7.94
C LEU A 104 -10.70 -0.76 6.68
N CYS A 105 -9.90 -1.80 6.47
CA CYS A 105 -8.88 -1.84 5.42
C CYS A 105 -9.01 -3.08 4.52
N ASP A 106 -9.82 -4.04 4.95
CA ASP A 106 -10.04 -5.29 4.24
C ASP A 106 -11.12 -5.08 3.18
N ARG A 107 -10.89 -5.59 1.97
CA ARG A 107 -11.89 -5.58 0.91
C ARG A 107 -12.05 -6.95 0.26
N PRO A 108 -13.28 -7.42 0.05
CA PRO A 108 -13.55 -8.49 -0.89
C PRO A 108 -13.27 -8.00 -2.31
N ALA A 109 -12.75 -8.89 -3.16
CA ALA A 109 -12.50 -8.77 -4.61
C ALA A 109 -12.62 -7.35 -5.22
N GLY A 110 -11.50 -6.80 -5.66
CA GLY A 110 -11.46 -5.49 -6.35
C GLY A 110 -11.49 -5.60 -7.87
N THR A 111 -11.81 -4.50 -8.56
CA THR A 111 -11.48 -4.32 -9.98
C THR A 111 -10.04 -3.83 -10.14
N PHE A 112 -9.48 -3.95 -11.34
CA PHE A 112 -8.19 -3.33 -11.60
C PHE A 112 -8.29 -1.80 -11.48
N GLY A 113 -7.33 -1.19 -10.77
CA GLY A 113 -7.35 0.25 -10.48
C GLY A 113 -8.36 0.65 -9.40
N THR A 114 -8.99 -0.30 -8.70
CA THR A 114 -9.83 0.08 -7.56
C THR A 114 -8.98 0.61 -6.42
N GLU A 115 -9.36 1.78 -5.98
CA GLU A 115 -8.88 2.40 -4.76
C GLU A 115 -9.40 1.67 -3.52
N VAL A 116 -8.50 1.39 -2.59
CA VAL A 116 -8.79 0.80 -1.29
C VAL A 116 -8.77 1.91 -0.25
N ALA A 117 -9.96 2.37 0.14
CA ALA A 117 -10.10 3.24 1.30
C ALA A 117 -9.85 2.40 2.57
N CYS A 118 -8.97 2.92 3.42
CA CYS A 118 -8.53 2.33 4.68
C CYS A 118 -8.76 3.34 5.79
N ALA A 119 -9.32 2.90 6.92
CA ALA A 119 -9.44 3.71 8.12
C ALA A 119 -8.97 2.91 9.33
N ILE A 120 -8.10 3.51 10.14
CA ILE A 120 -7.51 2.90 11.33
C ILE A 120 -7.76 3.84 12.51
N THR A 121 -8.50 3.35 13.49
CA THR A 121 -8.74 4.06 14.73
C THR A 121 -7.76 3.58 15.78
N LEU A 122 -7.00 4.50 16.35
CA LEU A 122 -5.98 4.24 17.37
C LEU A 122 -6.49 4.59 18.76
N ASN A 123 -6.08 3.81 19.75
CA ASN A 123 -6.26 4.16 21.16
C ASN A 123 -5.23 5.22 21.61
N GLU A 124 -5.30 5.63 22.87
CA GLU A 124 -4.40 6.62 23.45
C GLU A 124 -2.91 6.25 23.27
N LYS A 125 -2.56 4.97 23.45
CA LYS A 125 -1.19 4.49 23.28
C LYS A 125 -0.76 4.60 21.82
N GLY A 126 -1.61 4.16 20.89
CA GLY A 126 -1.39 4.25 19.45
C GLY A 126 -1.25 5.69 18.96
N GLN A 127 -2.15 6.57 19.41
CA GLN A 127 -2.10 8.01 19.15
C GLN A 127 -0.77 8.61 19.61
N LYS A 128 -0.34 8.38 20.86
CA LYS A 128 0.94 8.92 21.38
C LYS A 128 2.14 8.44 20.57
N ILE A 129 2.17 7.14 20.21
CA ILE A 129 3.25 6.56 19.40
C ILE A 129 3.26 7.20 18.01
N LEU A 130 2.11 7.22 17.32
CA LEU A 130 2.05 7.74 15.96
C LEU A 130 2.33 9.24 15.93
N ARG A 131 1.78 10.04 16.85
CA ARG A 131 2.11 11.46 17.03
C ARG A 131 3.62 11.65 17.14
N ASN A 132 4.29 10.88 18.00
CA ASN A 132 5.73 10.98 18.18
C ASN A 132 6.52 10.59 16.92
N SER A 133 6.09 9.55 16.21
CA SER A 133 6.67 9.14 14.93
C SER A 133 6.51 10.23 13.86
N LEU A 134 5.31 10.81 13.72
CA LEU A 134 5.04 11.92 12.81
C LEU A 134 5.93 13.13 13.15
N ARG A 135 6.00 13.55 14.42
CA ARG A 135 6.89 14.67 14.83
C ARG A 135 8.36 14.46 14.47
N LYS A 136 8.81 13.20 14.38
CA LYS A 136 10.16 12.79 14.00
C LYS A 136 10.31 12.45 12.50
N ARG A 137 9.26 12.62 11.70
CA ARG A 137 9.22 12.25 10.27
C ARG A 137 9.46 10.76 9.99
N VAL A 138 9.18 9.90 10.97
CA VAL A 138 9.29 8.44 10.77
C VAL A 138 8.10 7.98 9.93
N SER A 139 8.39 7.41 8.76
CA SER A 139 7.36 6.79 7.92
C SER A 139 6.85 5.49 8.55
N MET A 140 5.54 5.28 8.49
CA MET A 140 4.86 4.02 8.74
C MET A 140 4.99 3.12 7.52
N VAL A 141 5.16 1.82 7.74
CA VAL A 141 5.10 0.78 6.70
C VAL A 141 3.83 -0.03 6.94
N LEU A 142 2.99 -0.15 5.92
CA LEU A 142 1.78 -0.94 5.93
C LEU A 142 1.95 -2.14 5.02
N ASN A 143 1.77 -3.35 5.56
CA ASN A 143 1.85 -4.56 4.75
C ASN A 143 0.46 -4.93 4.25
N PHE A 144 0.37 -5.23 2.97
CA PHE A 144 -0.83 -5.69 2.28
C PHE A 144 -0.59 -7.10 1.81
N GLU A 145 -1.48 -7.98 2.22
CA GLU A 145 -1.52 -9.32 1.70
C GLU A 145 -2.71 -9.46 0.77
N TYR A 146 -2.48 -10.02 -0.41
CA TYR A 146 -3.57 -10.26 -1.35
C TYR A 146 -3.44 -11.63 -2.00
N THR A 147 -4.58 -12.16 -2.43
CA THR A 147 -4.63 -13.48 -3.06
C THR A 147 -5.13 -13.40 -4.49
N VAL A 148 -4.58 -14.25 -5.35
CA VAL A 148 -5.05 -14.43 -6.72
C VAL A 148 -5.35 -15.89 -6.98
N LYS A 149 -6.38 -16.19 -7.78
CA LYS A 149 -6.61 -17.54 -8.29
C LYS A 149 -5.88 -17.71 -9.61
N GLY A 150 -5.16 -18.82 -9.71
CA GLY A 150 -4.51 -19.26 -10.92
C GLY A 150 -4.81 -20.72 -11.21
N CYS A 151 -4.15 -21.21 -12.24
CA CYS A 151 -4.25 -22.58 -12.69
C CYS A 151 -2.86 -23.18 -12.83
N PHE A 152 -2.57 -24.27 -12.12
CA PHE A 152 -1.40 -25.09 -12.42
C PHE A 152 -1.78 -26.16 -13.44
N LYS A 153 -1.03 -26.21 -14.54
CA LYS A 153 -1.18 -27.26 -15.54
C LYS A 153 -0.54 -28.54 -15.02
N THR A 154 -1.35 -29.58 -14.88
CA THR A 154 -0.87 -30.93 -14.55
C THR A 154 -0.48 -31.68 -15.82
N PHE A 155 0.26 -32.78 -15.70
CA PHE A 155 0.65 -33.63 -16.84
C PHE A 155 -0.55 -34.15 -17.64
N THR A 156 -1.72 -34.25 -17.02
CA THR A 156 -3.00 -34.66 -17.63
C THR A 156 -3.71 -33.52 -18.36
N SER A 157 -3.07 -32.35 -18.53
CA SER A 157 -3.67 -31.12 -19.12
C SER A 157 -4.88 -30.56 -18.36
N SER A 158 -5.27 -31.15 -17.24
CA SER A 158 -6.32 -30.60 -16.38
C SER A 158 -5.82 -29.41 -15.56
N CYS A 159 -6.66 -28.39 -15.48
CA CYS A 159 -6.42 -27.21 -14.66
C CYS A 159 -6.67 -27.53 -13.18
N LYS A 160 -5.62 -27.49 -12.35
CA LYS A 160 -5.79 -27.53 -10.90
C LYS A 160 -5.83 -26.09 -10.37
N PRO A 161 -6.93 -25.65 -9.74
CA PRO A 161 -7.01 -24.30 -9.20
C PRO A 161 -5.98 -24.15 -8.07
N VAL A 162 -5.28 -23.02 -8.08
CA VAL A 162 -4.33 -22.63 -7.03
C VAL A 162 -4.67 -21.22 -6.54
N THR A 163 -4.47 -20.99 -5.26
CA THR A 163 -4.47 -19.65 -4.68
C THR A 163 -3.03 -19.28 -4.36
N ILE A 164 -2.56 -18.14 -4.89
CA ILE A 164 -1.23 -17.61 -4.61
C ILE A 164 -1.38 -16.38 -3.73
N ASN A 165 -0.62 -16.35 -2.63
CA ASN A 165 -0.59 -15.23 -1.70
C ASN A 165 0.60 -14.32 -2.02
N TYR A 166 0.38 -13.01 -2.03
CA TYR A 166 1.41 -11.99 -2.20
C TYR A 166 1.41 -11.06 -1.00
N GLY A 167 2.60 -10.57 -0.64
CA GLY A 167 2.80 -9.51 0.35
C GLY A 167 3.49 -8.31 -0.30
N VAL A 168 2.88 -7.13 -0.18
CA VAL A 168 3.42 -5.86 -0.67
C VAL A 168 3.36 -4.80 0.42
N ALA A 169 4.26 -3.83 0.40
CA ALA A 169 4.30 -2.78 1.41
C ALA A 169 3.94 -1.41 0.82
N ALA A 170 3.25 -0.58 1.58
CA ALA A 170 3.10 0.85 1.35
C ALA A 170 3.87 1.61 2.44
N ARG A 171 4.64 2.63 2.06
CA ARG A 171 5.33 3.51 2.99
C ARG A 171 4.61 4.85 3.06
N ILE A 172 4.29 5.28 4.26
CA ILE A 172 3.45 6.45 4.53
C ILE A 172 4.13 7.36 5.54
N GLY A 173 4.26 8.65 5.23
CA GLY A 173 4.80 9.66 6.13
C GLY A 173 6.19 10.15 5.70
N GLY A 174 6.83 10.94 6.56
CA GLY A 174 8.10 11.60 6.25
C GLY A 174 7.91 12.77 5.30
N GLN A 175 7.92 12.51 3.99
CA GLN A 175 7.82 13.52 2.95
C GLN A 175 6.42 14.14 2.87
N TYR A 176 5.36 13.33 2.93
CA TYR A 176 3.99 13.84 2.93
C TYR A 176 3.68 14.78 4.10
N LEU A 177 4.30 14.54 5.26
CA LEU A 177 4.15 15.42 6.42
C LEU A 177 4.88 16.76 6.23
N LYS A 178 5.98 16.77 5.49
CA LYS A 178 6.72 17.99 5.14
C LYS A 178 5.94 18.82 4.12
N ASP A 179 5.42 18.18 3.08
CA ASP A 179 4.83 18.85 1.92
C ASP A 179 3.34 19.18 2.15
N PHE A 180 2.64 18.36 2.95
CA PHE A 180 1.21 18.49 3.21
C PHE A 180 0.90 18.41 4.72
N PRO A 181 1.43 19.33 5.54
CA PRO A 181 1.27 19.27 7.01
C PRO A 181 -0.19 19.40 7.46
N PHE A 182 -1.05 20.02 6.65
CA PHE A 182 -2.49 20.16 6.93
C PHE A 182 -3.25 18.83 6.92
N LEU A 183 -2.65 17.75 6.40
CA LEU A 183 -3.23 16.40 6.45
C LEU A 183 -3.03 15.73 7.81
N PHE A 184 -2.22 16.30 8.70
CA PHE A 184 -1.84 15.68 9.98
C PHE A 184 -2.07 16.67 11.12
N VAL A 185 -3.21 16.55 11.80
CA VAL A 185 -3.66 17.54 12.78
C VAL A 185 -3.87 16.97 14.17
N ASP A 186 -3.64 17.82 15.16
CA ASP A 186 -3.91 17.56 16.58
C ASP A 186 -5.41 17.67 16.92
N GLU A 187 -5.75 17.49 18.20
CA GLU A 187 -7.13 17.54 18.66
C GLU A 187 -7.82 18.91 18.51
N LYS A 188 -7.04 19.94 18.19
CA LYS A 188 -7.50 21.32 17.95
C LYS A 188 -7.54 21.65 16.46
N GLY A 189 -7.32 20.66 15.58
CA GLY A 189 -7.23 20.85 14.13
C GLY A 189 -5.95 21.59 13.69
N LYS A 190 -4.94 21.72 14.57
CA LYS A 190 -3.67 22.38 14.22
C LYS A 190 -2.69 21.35 13.67
N PRO A 191 -1.87 21.71 12.66
CA PRO A 191 -0.85 20.81 12.15
C PRO A 191 0.11 20.35 13.24
N ILE A 192 0.46 19.06 13.22
CA ILE A 192 1.38 18.47 14.20
C ILE A 192 2.77 19.07 14.05
N PRO A 193 3.34 19.69 15.10
CA PRO A 193 4.60 20.39 14.99
C PRO A 193 5.78 19.43 14.90
N LEU A 194 6.53 19.54 13.81
CA LEU A 194 7.78 18.82 13.60
C LEU A 194 8.81 19.17 14.69
N LYS A 195 9.48 18.17 15.24
CA LYS A 195 10.64 18.43 16.10
C LYS A 195 11.80 18.91 15.24
N LYS A 196 12.44 20.02 15.64
CA LYS A 196 13.76 20.38 15.10
C LYS A 196 14.72 19.28 15.54
N ASN A 197 15.31 18.56 14.60
CA ASN A 197 16.43 17.67 14.93
C ASN A 197 17.60 18.54 15.38
N SER A 198 18.28 18.12 16.46
CA SER A 198 19.47 18.81 17.00
C SER A 198 20.71 18.69 16.10
N ARG A 199 20.58 18.04 14.94
CA ARG A 199 21.58 17.99 13.87
C ARG A 199 20.92 18.52 12.60
N ASN A 200 21.45 19.61 12.06
CA ASN A 200 21.08 20.19 10.76
C ASN A 200 21.56 19.30 9.59
N GLU A 201 21.51 17.98 9.74
CA GLU A 201 21.97 17.03 8.73
C GLU A 201 20.76 16.34 8.14
N TRP A 202 20.60 16.56 6.84
CA TRP A 202 19.69 15.84 6.00
C TRP A 202 20.20 14.41 5.90
N ASP A 203 19.67 13.50 6.71
CA ASP A 203 19.82 12.07 6.46
C ASP A 203 19.05 11.74 5.17
N GLU A 204 19.70 12.00 4.03
CA GLU A 204 19.36 11.47 2.71
C GLU A 204 19.71 9.97 2.58
N ASP A 205 20.19 9.33 3.64
CA ASP A 205 20.65 7.93 3.65
C ASP A 205 19.55 6.88 3.93
N TRP A 206 18.35 7.07 3.38
CA TRP A 206 17.33 5.99 3.35
C TRP A 206 17.05 5.46 1.95
N ALA A 207 18.00 5.63 1.03
CA ALA A 207 18.13 4.74 -0.11
C ALA A 207 18.46 3.34 0.42
N TYR A 208 17.43 2.50 0.55
CA TYR A 208 17.68 1.06 0.56
C TYR A 208 18.15 0.69 -0.84
N ASP A 209 19.45 0.45 -0.99
CA ASP A 209 19.95 -0.55 -1.91
C ASP A 209 19.25 -1.88 -1.58
N ASP A 210 18.33 -2.31 -2.46
CA ASP A 210 18.15 -3.68 -2.97
C ASP A 210 16.85 -3.86 -3.80
#